data_AF-J1IW32-F1
#
_entry.id   AF-J1IW32-F1
#
_cell.length_a   1.000
_cell.length_b   1.000
_cell.length_c   1.000
_cell.angle_alpha   90.00
_cell.angle_beta   90.00
_cell.angle_gamma   90.00
#
_symmetry.space_group_name_H-M   'P 1'
#
loop_
_entity.id
_entity.type
_entity.pdbx_description
1 polymer ?
#
loop_
_entity_poly.entity_id
_entity_poly.type
_entity_poly.pdbx_seq_one_letter_code
_entity_poly.pdbx_strand_id
1 'polypeptide(L)'
;MLCRHVVVVLVFQFRMMTLVILFLEKIITLVNNVKMGILTKILRRLLCLCGALTLLVWSDSVFSEEDRNQNYQQKQSTNFILKSQDREKENLVSHTKLILHARLKNNSEDIVKGLVWRIYAPILGIDNKLPLIATYEGGSARFDLEPGSYLVHVSFGHASAVHHVSLESGQSLVKNFNLEAGGVILNATLLNGIINEKELRFTIYEDEKENDDTGVILSNIKPQSIVRLKTGRYHLASHYGSVNAIVRSDIQVDAGKITEVTLEHQAAQIVLKLVRQEGGEALADTSWSITNDSGDIVYETVGAYVSLVLAEGEYIAIAKNKYKIYQKVFSVVSGHDEDISVVANAQNMQRIDEGID
;
A
#
# COMPACT_ATOMS: atom_id res chain seq x y z
N MET A 1 -44.46 -40.92 16.53
CA MET A 1 -43.19 -40.74 17.26
C MET A 1 -42.20 -39.77 16.60
N LEU A 2 -42.30 -39.46 15.29
CA LEU A 2 -41.36 -38.56 14.61
C LEU A 2 -41.51 -37.05 14.91
N CYS A 3 -42.70 -36.58 15.33
CA CYS A 3 -42.93 -35.13 15.50
C CYS A 3 -42.35 -34.55 16.80
N ARG A 4 -42.07 -35.39 17.82
CA ARG A 4 -41.51 -34.93 19.11
C ARG A 4 -40.00 -34.70 19.08
N HIS A 5 -39.25 -35.41 18.23
CA HIS A 5 -37.79 -35.27 18.16
C HIS A 5 -37.34 -34.01 17.40
N VAL A 6 -38.07 -33.62 16.35
CA VAL A 6 -37.74 -32.41 15.55
C VAL A 6 -37.95 -31.13 16.38
N VAL A 7 -39.00 -31.08 17.21
CA VAL A 7 -39.28 -29.92 18.08
C VAL A 7 -38.23 -29.77 19.18
N VAL A 8 -37.71 -30.88 19.75
CA VAL A 8 -36.67 -30.83 20.79
C VAL A 8 -35.34 -30.33 20.23
N VAL A 9 -34.97 -30.74 19.00
CA VAL A 9 -33.73 -30.31 18.35
C VAL A 9 -33.78 -28.82 17.96
N LEU A 10 -34.92 -28.34 17.46
CA LEU A 10 -35.12 -26.92 17.11
C LEU A 10 -35.11 -26.00 18.34
N VAL A 11 -35.70 -26.43 19.46
CA VAL A 11 -35.68 -25.65 20.72
C VAL A 11 -34.28 -25.62 21.33
N PHE A 12 -33.49 -26.69 21.18
CA PHE A 12 -32.10 -26.72 21.64
C PHE A 12 -31.18 -25.83 20.78
N GLN A 13 -31.37 -25.84 19.46
CA GLN A 13 -30.65 -24.96 18.52
C GLN A 13 -30.96 -23.48 18.78
N PHE A 14 -32.24 -23.14 19.02
CA PHE A 14 -32.62 -21.77 19.35
C PHE A 14 -32.05 -21.30 20.69
N ARG A 15 -32.11 -22.13 21.73
CA ARG A 15 -31.50 -21.81 23.03
C ARG A 15 -29.98 -21.65 22.97
N MET A 16 -29.30 -22.45 22.14
CA MET A 16 -27.86 -22.33 21.94
C MET A 16 -27.51 -21.03 21.18
N MET A 17 -28.31 -20.66 20.17
CA MET A 17 -28.11 -19.43 19.41
C MET A 17 -28.35 -18.18 20.26
N THR A 18 -29.36 -18.16 21.13
CA THR A 18 -29.59 -17.05 22.08
C THR A 18 -28.47 -16.94 23.12
N LEU A 19 -27.92 -18.07 23.58
CA LEU A 19 -26.80 -18.07 24.51
C LEU A 19 -25.52 -17.52 23.86
N VAL A 20 -25.28 -17.83 22.58
CA VAL A 20 -24.12 -17.33 21.81
C VAL A 20 -24.25 -15.82 21.56
N ILE A 21 -25.45 -15.31 21.25
CA ILE A 21 -25.69 -13.87 21.04
C ILE A 21 -25.47 -13.09 22.35
N LEU A 22 -25.98 -13.59 23.48
CA LEU A 22 -25.75 -12.96 24.79
C LEU A 22 -24.28 -13.01 25.22
N PHE A 23 -23.53 -14.02 24.78
CA PHE A 23 -22.08 -14.11 25.03
C PHE A 23 -21.30 -13.11 24.16
N LEU A 24 -21.72 -12.93 22.90
CA LEU A 24 -21.15 -11.95 21.98
C LEU A 24 -21.38 -10.51 22.43
N GLU A 25 -22.59 -10.16 22.91
CA GLU A 25 -22.87 -8.83 23.47
C GLU A 25 -22.02 -8.53 24.71
N LYS A 26 -21.81 -9.51 25.60
CA LYS A 26 -20.90 -9.35 26.75
C LYS A 26 -19.44 -9.16 26.34
N ILE A 27 -18.97 -9.82 25.28
CA ILE A 27 -17.60 -9.65 24.76
C ILE A 27 -17.43 -8.27 24.12
N ILE A 28 -18.40 -7.80 23.34
CA ILE A 28 -18.37 -6.46 22.72
C ILE A 28 -18.36 -5.37 23.79
N THR A 29 -19.14 -5.54 24.87
CA THR A 29 -19.17 -4.60 26.00
C THR A 29 -17.86 -4.62 26.80
N LEU A 30 -17.20 -5.78 26.89
CA LEU A 30 -15.89 -5.93 27.55
C LEU A 30 -14.74 -5.32 26.72
N VAL A 31 -14.83 -5.36 25.38
CA VAL A 31 -13.84 -4.78 24.46
C VAL A 31 -13.92 -3.25 24.45
N ASN A 32 -15.11 -2.66 24.60
CA ASN A 32 -15.29 -1.21 24.58
C ASN A 32 -14.90 -0.48 25.88
N ASN A 33 -14.63 -1.19 26.99
CA ASN A 33 -14.39 -0.56 28.30
C ASN A 33 -13.01 -0.86 28.91
N VAL A 34 -12.04 -1.34 28.11
CA VAL A 34 -10.70 -1.69 28.61
C VAL A 34 -9.61 -1.06 27.73
N LYS A 35 -8.80 -0.21 28.36
CA LYS A 35 -7.62 0.46 27.77
C LYS A 35 -6.73 -0.53 27.01
N MET A 36 -6.54 -0.25 25.71
CA MET A 36 -5.70 -0.96 24.73
C MET A 36 -4.22 -0.97 25.12
N GLY A 37 -3.87 -1.79 26.12
CA GLY A 37 -2.50 -2.07 26.54
C GLY A 37 -2.37 -3.38 27.32
N ILE A 38 -3.47 -3.84 27.91
CA ILE A 38 -3.53 -5.12 28.63
C ILE A 38 -3.91 -6.26 27.67
N LEU A 39 -4.73 -5.97 26.66
CA LEU A 39 -5.19 -6.95 25.67
C LEU A 39 -4.05 -7.52 24.82
N THR A 40 -3.07 -6.70 24.45
CA THR A 40 -1.89 -7.13 23.67
C THR A 40 -0.99 -8.09 24.46
N LYS A 41 -0.92 -7.96 25.79
CA LYS A 41 -0.16 -8.91 26.64
C LYS A 41 -0.89 -10.23 26.85
N ILE A 42 -2.22 -10.22 26.93
CA ILE A 42 -3.03 -11.44 27.09
C ILE A 42 -3.10 -12.23 25.77
N LEU A 43 -3.24 -11.54 24.63
CA LEU A 43 -3.25 -12.16 23.30
C LEU A 43 -1.92 -12.86 22.97
N ARG A 44 -0.79 -12.29 23.41
CA ARG A 44 0.56 -12.88 23.21
C ARG A 44 0.78 -14.14 24.06
N ARG A 45 0.16 -14.24 25.24
CA ARG A 45 0.20 -15.45 26.09
C ARG A 45 -0.72 -16.56 25.57
N LEU A 46 -1.88 -16.22 24.98
CA LEU A 46 -2.78 -17.19 24.35
C LEU A 46 -2.22 -17.74 23.03
N LEU A 47 -1.53 -16.93 22.22
CA LEU A 47 -0.87 -17.42 21.00
C LEU A 47 0.29 -18.39 21.30
N CYS A 48 1.02 -18.22 22.41
CA CYS A 48 2.07 -19.17 22.81
C CYS A 48 1.52 -20.52 23.31
N LEU A 49 0.31 -20.54 23.89
CA LEU A 49 -0.34 -21.78 24.35
C LEU A 49 -0.98 -22.57 23.18
N CYS A 50 -1.47 -21.91 22.14
CA CYS A 50 -1.93 -22.58 20.92
C CYS A 50 -0.80 -23.18 20.08
N GLY A 51 0.40 -22.57 20.08
CA GLY A 51 1.57 -23.11 19.38
C GLY A 51 2.19 -24.35 20.05
N ALA A 52 1.87 -24.62 21.32
CA ALA A 52 2.33 -25.82 22.04
C ALA A 52 1.36 -27.01 21.93
N LEU A 53 0.10 -26.79 21.50
CA LEU A 53 -0.89 -27.87 21.33
C LEU A 53 -0.94 -28.42 19.90
N THR A 54 -0.33 -27.75 18.92
CA THR A 54 -0.17 -28.26 17.55
C THR A 54 1.11 -29.09 17.33
N LEU A 55 1.87 -29.37 18.39
CA LEU A 55 3.06 -30.24 18.37
C LEU A 55 2.83 -31.65 18.96
N LEU A 56 1.58 -32.05 19.24
CA LEU A 56 1.26 -33.40 19.73
C LEU A 56 0.19 -34.16 18.91
N VAL A 57 -0.07 -33.73 17.68
CA VAL A 57 -0.82 -34.53 16.71
C VAL A 57 -0.09 -34.42 15.37
N TRP A 58 0.95 -35.25 15.22
CA TRP A 58 1.45 -35.89 13.99
C TRP A 58 2.77 -36.58 14.35
N SER A 59 2.68 -37.57 15.24
CA SER A 59 3.62 -38.69 15.28
C SER A 59 2.80 -39.93 14.95
N ASP A 60 2.86 -40.36 13.69
CA ASP A 60 2.92 -41.77 13.29
C ASP A 60 2.73 -41.88 11.77
N SER A 61 3.81 -41.68 11.02
CA SER A 61 4.10 -42.51 9.83
C SER A 61 5.60 -42.51 9.61
N VAL A 62 6.22 -43.60 10.06
CA VAL A 62 7.61 -43.96 9.85
C VAL A 62 7.85 -44.28 8.37
N PHE A 63 8.84 -43.64 7.75
CA PHE A 63 9.51 -44.15 6.55
C PHE A 63 10.98 -43.69 6.59
N SER A 64 11.92 -44.63 6.71
CA SER A 64 13.35 -44.37 6.63
C SER A 64 14.05 -45.60 6.07
N GLU A 65 14.64 -45.46 4.88
CA GLU A 65 15.77 -46.23 4.38
C GLU A 65 16.39 -45.33 3.28
N GLU A 66 17.40 -44.54 3.66
CA GLU A 66 18.84 -44.81 3.54
C GLU A 66 19.35 -44.58 2.10
N ASP A 67 20.14 -43.52 1.94
CA ASP A 67 20.73 -43.10 0.68
C ASP A 67 22.27 -43.02 0.81
N ARG A 68 22.92 -43.43 -0.28
CA ARG A 68 24.33 -43.28 -0.68
C ARG A 68 25.40 -44.18 -0.03
N ASN A 69 26.07 -44.99 -0.87
CA ASN A 69 27.21 -44.48 -1.65
C ASN A 69 27.82 -45.49 -2.66
N GLN A 70 28.36 -44.89 -3.75
CA GLN A 70 29.55 -45.28 -4.53
C GLN A 70 29.53 -46.55 -5.41
N ASN A 71 29.64 -46.36 -6.72
CA ASN A 71 30.90 -46.32 -7.49
C ASN A 71 30.88 -47.04 -8.86
N TYR A 72 31.59 -46.41 -9.81
CA TYR A 72 32.37 -46.96 -10.94
C TYR A 72 31.71 -47.51 -12.23
N GLN A 73 32.18 -46.89 -13.34
CA GLN A 73 32.67 -47.50 -14.59
C GLN A 73 31.67 -48.00 -15.65
N GLN A 74 31.59 -47.20 -16.71
CA GLN A 74 31.64 -47.58 -18.12
C GLN A 74 31.98 -49.06 -18.45
N LYS A 75 31.03 -49.77 -19.09
CA LYS A 75 31.36 -50.82 -20.07
C LYS A 75 30.18 -51.11 -21.01
N GLN A 76 30.49 -51.09 -22.31
CA GLN A 76 29.64 -51.51 -23.42
C GLN A 76 29.31 -53.01 -23.40
N SER A 77 28.31 -53.36 -24.24
CA SER A 77 27.92 -54.70 -24.72
C SER A 77 26.97 -55.43 -23.75
N THR A 78 25.83 -56.01 -24.14
CA THR A 78 25.54 -56.73 -25.39
C THR A 78 24.02 -56.91 -25.52
N ASN A 79 23.56 -56.99 -26.78
CA ASN A 79 22.19 -57.29 -27.22
C ASN A 79 21.44 -58.35 -26.40
N PHE A 80 20.18 -58.07 -26.08
CA PHE A 80 19.11 -59.07 -26.21
C PHE A 80 17.86 -58.41 -26.79
N ILE A 81 17.45 -58.94 -27.94
CA ILE A 81 16.21 -58.64 -28.63
C ILE A 81 15.07 -59.22 -27.78
N LEU A 82 14.18 -58.35 -27.29
CA LEU A 82 12.78 -58.73 -27.10
C LEU A 82 11.91 -57.63 -27.69
N LYS A 83 11.28 -57.95 -28.82
CA LYS A 83 10.17 -57.19 -29.39
C LYS A 83 9.05 -57.13 -28.36
N SER A 84 8.70 -55.93 -27.92
CA SER A 84 7.33 -55.59 -27.57
C SER A 84 7.04 -54.22 -28.17
N GLN A 85 6.31 -54.25 -29.29
CA GLN A 85 5.62 -53.10 -29.84
C GLN A 85 4.52 -52.71 -28.86
N ASP A 86 4.82 -51.86 -27.91
CA ASP A 86 3.83 -50.94 -27.39
C ASP A 86 4.11 -49.58 -28.01
N ARG A 87 3.20 -49.21 -28.92
CA ARG A 87 3.04 -47.84 -29.36
C ARG A 87 2.62 -47.03 -28.14
N GLU A 88 3.59 -46.55 -27.38
CA GLU A 88 3.42 -45.29 -26.67
C GLU A 88 3.21 -44.24 -27.76
N LYS A 89 1.94 -43.99 -28.03
CA LYS A 89 1.47 -42.77 -28.64
C LYS A 89 1.84 -41.69 -27.62
N GLU A 90 3.09 -41.23 -27.65
CA GLU A 90 3.43 -39.91 -27.13
C GLU A 90 2.36 -38.99 -27.71
N ASN A 91 1.46 -38.50 -26.87
CA ASN A 91 0.68 -37.33 -27.21
C ASN A 91 1.73 -36.26 -27.49
N LEU A 92 2.11 -36.11 -28.76
CA LEU A 92 2.69 -34.90 -29.31
C LEU A 92 1.63 -33.83 -29.10
N VAL A 93 1.49 -33.35 -27.87
CA VAL A 93 0.84 -32.09 -27.58
C VAL A 93 1.74 -31.11 -28.30
N SER A 94 1.30 -30.71 -29.48
CA SER A 94 2.06 -29.80 -30.32
C SER A 94 2.06 -28.45 -29.60
N HIS A 95 3.08 -28.24 -28.77
CA HIS A 95 3.24 -27.01 -28.01
C HIS A 95 3.26 -25.84 -28.98
N THR A 96 2.48 -24.83 -28.63
CA THR A 96 2.41 -23.57 -29.35
C THR A 96 3.42 -22.63 -28.76
N LYS A 97 4.02 -21.79 -29.60
CA LYS A 97 5.04 -20.83 -29.17
C LYS A 97 4.46 -19.43 -29.21
N LEU A 98 4.39 -18.77 -28.06
CA LEU A 98 3.94 -17.39 -27.94
C LEU A 98 5.15 -16.49 -27.63
N ILE A 99 5.43 -15.56 -28.53
CA ILE A 99 6.50 -14.57 -28.38
C ILE A 99 5.86 -13.20 -28.18
N LEU A 100 6.20 -12.55 -27.07
CA LEU A 100 5.58 -11.30 -26.64
C LEU A 100 6.61 -10.18 -26.56
N HIS A 101 6.26 -9.05 -27.18
CA HIS A 101 7.03 -7.81 -27.12
C HIS A 101 6.13 -6.70 -26.59
N ALA A 102 6.71 -5.75 -25.85
CA ALA A 102 6.01 -4.55 -25.42
C ALA A 102 6.82 -3.30 -25.76
N ARG A 103 6.12 -2.24 -26.14
CA ARG A 103 6.67 -0.96 -26.60
C ARG A 103 5.97 0.19 -25.89
N LEU A 104 6.67 1.30 -25.69
CA LEU A 104 6.10 2.50 -25.05
C LEU A 104 5.10 3.20 -25.96
N LYS A 105 5.39 3.23 -27.26
CA LYS A 105 4.52 3.77 -28.32
C LYS A 105 4.64 2.93 -29.60
N ASN A 106 3.70 3.11 -30.52
CA ASN A 106 3.78 2.52 -31.85
C ASN A 106 5.13 2.84 -32.52
N ASN A 107 5.74 1.83 -33.14
CA ASN A 107 7.04 1.91 -33.83
C ASN A 107 8.23 2.35 -32.95
N SER A 108 8.15 2.22 -31.62
CA SER A 108 9.33 2.34 -30.72
C SER A 108 10.05 1.00 -30.53
N GLU A 109 11.25 1.05 -29.97
CA GLU A 109 12.02 -0.13 -29.58
C GLU A 109 11.30 -0.93 -28.50
N ASP A 110 11.59 -2.23 -28.45
CA ASP A 110 11.04 -3.12 -27.44
C ASP A 110 11.62 -2.78 -26.05
N ILE A 111 10.76 -2.77 -25.04
CA ILE A 111 11.16 -2.55 -23.65
C ILE A 111 11.97 -3.75 -23.17
N VAL A 112 13.21 -3.50 -22.78
CA VAL A 112 14.18 -4.55 -22.41
C VAL A 112 14.09 -5.02 -20.96
N LYS A 113 13.53 -4.20 -20.06
CA LYS A 113 13.44 -4.50 -18.62
C LYS A 113 12.25 -3.84 -17.93
N GLY A 114 11.83 -4.40 -16.81
CA GLY A 114 10.78 -3.85 -15.94
C GLY A 114 9.36 -4.19 -16.37
N LEU A 115 9.19 -5.05 -17.38
CA LEU A 115 7.89 -5.64 -17.71
C LEU A 115 7.59 -6.81 -16.78
N VAL A 116 6.31 -6.94 -16.43
CA VAL A 116 5.78 -8.14 -15.79
C VAL A 116 4.66 -8.69 -16.66
N TRP A 117 4.89 -9.88 -17.20
CA TRP A 117 3.95 -10.63 -18.02
C TRP A 117 3.19 -11.63 -17.16
N ARG A 118 1.88 -11.73 -17.39
CA ARG A 118 1.00 -12.70 -16.74
C ARG A 118 0.06 -13.27 -17.79
N ILE A 119 0.02 -14.60 -17.89
CA ILE A 119 -0.87 -15.33 -18.78
C ILE A 119 -1.94 -15.99 -17.95
N TYR A 120 -3.19 -15.71 -18.27
CA TYR A 120 -4.34 -16.24 -17.58
C TYR A 120 -5.17 -17.15 -18.49
N ALA A 121 -5.82 -18.15 -17.91
CA ALA A 121 -6.92 -18.82 -18.57
C ALA A 121 -8.13 -17.85 -18.72
N PRO A 122 -8.91 -17.94 -19.80
CA PRO A 122 -9.98 -16.99 -20.12
C PRO A 122 -11.26 -17.22 -19.30
N ILE A 123 -11.35 -18.35 -18.58
CA ILE A 123 -12.51 -18.75 -17.79
C ILE A 123 -12.17 -18.59 -16.31
N LEU A 124 -13.10 -18.03 -15.53
CA LEU A 124 -12.95 -17.89 -14.08
C LEU A 124 -12.88 -19.26 -13.39
N GLY A 125 -11.97 -19.37 -12.42
CA GLY A 125 -11.87 -20.52 -11.55
C GLY A 125 -12.93 -20.53 -10.46
N ILE A 126 -12.85 -21.53 -9.58
CA ILE A 126 -13.78 -21.75 -8.45
C ILE A 126 -13.74 -20.58 -7.46
N ASP A 127 -12.62 -19.86 -7.39
CA ASP A 127 -12.40 -18.68 -6.55
C ASP A 127 -12.88 -17.37 -7.19
N ASN A 128 -13.57 -17.47 -8.33
CA ASN A 128 -14.05 -16.34 -9.13
C ASN A 128 -12.92 -15.40 -9.62
N LYS A 129 -11.70 -15.93 -9.77
CA LYS A 129 -10.55 -15.24 -10.37
C LYS A 129 -10.08 -15.96 -11.63
N LEU A 130 -9.38 -15.24 -12.50
CA LEU A 130 -8.75 -15.85 -13.67
C LEU A 130 -7.55 -16.70 -13.22
N PRO A 131 -7.48 -18.01 -13.54
CA PRO A 131 -6.34 -18.85 -13.21
C PRO A 131 -5.06 -18.34 -13.88
N LEU A 132 -4.00 -18.11 -13.09
CA LEU A 132 -2.68 -17.74 -13.62
C LEU A 132 -1.97 -18.99 -14.14
N ILE A 133 -1.61 -18.99 -15.42
CA ILE A 133 -0.94 -20.10 -16.12
C ILE A 133 0.58 -19.91 -16.10
N ALA A 134 1.04 -18.70 -16.39
CA ALA A 134 2.46 -18.40 -16.44
C ALA A 134 2.75 -16.94 -16.10
N THR A 135 3.96 -16.67 -15.63
CA THR A 135 4.46 -15.31 -15.40
C THR A 135 5.92 -15.18 -15.81
N TYR A 136 6.33 -13.98 -16.21
CA TYR A 136 7.71 -13.66 -16.55
C TYR A 136 8.00 -12.19 -16.25
N GLU A 137 9.16 -11.91 -15.64
CA GLU A 137 9.64 -10.56 -15.35
C GLU A 137 10.89 -10.26 -16.18
N GLY A 138 10.92 -9.12 -16.87
CA GLY A 138 12.05 -8.74 -17.71
C GLY A 138 11.67 -7.86 -18.90
N GLY A 139 12.12 -8.23 -20.09
CA GLY A 139 11.79 -7.60 -21.38
C GLY A 139 10.80 -8.44 -22.17
N SER A 140 11.12 -8.73 -23.43
CA SER A 140 10.33 -9.65 -24.26
C SER A 140 10.26 -11.05 -23.64
N ALA A 141 9.11 -11.70 -23.75
CA ALA A 141 8.83 -12.99 -23.14
C ALA A 141 8.55 -14.07 -24.18
N ARG A 142 8.85 -15.32 -23.84
CA ARG A 142 8.53 -16.50 -24.65
C ARG A 142 7.85 -17.54 -23.78
N PHE A 143 6.73 -18.08 -24.25
CA PHE A 143 5.97 -19.10 -23.56
C PHE A 143 5.67 -20.24 -24.51
N ASP A 144 5.85 -21.47 -24.03
CA ASP A 144 5.37 -22.67 -24.70
C ASP A 144 4.08 -23.10 -24.01
N LEU A 145 2.96 -23.05 -24.72
CA LEU A 145 1.62 -23.25 -24.17
C LEU A 145 0.87 -24.31 -24.98
N GLU A 146 -0.09 -24.96 -24.35
CA GLU A 146 -1.04 -25.81 -25.06
C GLU A 146 -1.89 -25.00 -26.04
N PRO A 147 -2.44 -25.62 -27.10
CA PRO A 147 -3.39 -24.96 -27.97
C PRO A 147 -4.64 -24.55 -27.17
N GLY A 148 -5.08 -23.30 -27.31
CA GLY A 148 -6.17 -22.77 -26.50
C GLY A 148 -6.31 -21.26 -26.56
N SER A 149 -7.23 -20.71 -25.77
CA SER A 149 -7.43 -19.28 -25.59
C SER A 149 -6.81 -18.83 -24.26
N TYR A 150 -6.24 -17.62 -24.26
CA TYR A 150 -5.53 -17.03 -23.13
C TYR A 150 -5.77 -15.52 -23.04
N LEU A 151 -5.70 -14.97 -21.82
CA LEU A 151 -5.61 -13.54 -21.57
C LEU A 151 -4.18 -13.19 -21.18
N VAL A 152 -3.52 -12.36 -21.98
CA VAL A 152 -2.15 -11.92 -21.77
C VAL A 152 -2.19 -10.50 -21.19
N HIS A 153 -1.76 -10.37 -19.95
CA HIS A 153 -1.58 -9.09 -19.29
C HIS A 153 -0.09 -8.74 -19.21
N VAL A 154 0.22 -7.48 -19.52
CA VAL A 154 1.56 -6.92 -19.36
C VAL A 154 1.48 -5.62 -18.58
N SER A 155 2.36 -5.44 -17.60
CA SER A 155 2.49 -4.20 -16.83
C SER A 155 3.92 -3.66 -16.89
N PHE A 156 4.02 -2.33 -16.99
CA PHE A 156 5.25 -1.54 -16.88
C PHE A 156 5.03 -0.41 -15.86
N GLY A 157 5.28 -0.70 -14.59
CA GLY A 157 4.82 0.17 -13.49
C GLY A 157 3.30 0.22 -13.46
N HIS A 158 2.72 1.42 -13.55
CA HIS A 158 1.26 1.62 -13.53
C HIS A 158 0.64 1.67 -14.94
N ALA A 159 1.44 1.53 -16.01
CA ALA A 159 0.92 1.33 -17.35
C ALA A 159 0.72 -0.17 -17.61
N SER A 160 -0.46 -0.58 -18.09
CA SER A 160 -0.73 -1.97 -18.42
C SER A 160 -1.58 -2.13 -19.68
N ALA A 161 -1.55 -3.33 -20.26
CA ALA A 161 -2.38 -3.73 -21.37
C ALA A 161 -2.78 -5.20 -21.25
N VAL A 162 -3.98 -5.53 -21.73
CA VAL A 162 -4.51 -6.90 -21.77
C VAL A 162 -4.94 -7.22 -23.19
N HIS A 163 -4.45 -8.33 -23.75
CA HIS A 163 -4.94 -8.87 -25.02
C HIS A 163 -5.42 -10.30 -24.86
N HIS A 164 -6.53 -10.62 -25.52
CA HIS A 164 -6.95 -11.99 -25.75
C HIS A 164 -6.14 -12.61 -26.89
N VAL A 165 -5.65 -13.83 -26.68
CA VAL A 165 -4.83 -14.58 -27.64
C VAL A 165 -5.40 -15.98 -27.80
N SER A 166 -5.57 -16.42 -29.04
CA SER A 166 -5.92 -17.82 -29.37
C SER A 166 -4.72 -18.46 -30.06
N LEU A 167 -4.34 -19.64 -29.60
CA LEU A 167 -3.20 -20.43 -30.08
C LEU A 167 -3.73 -21.73 -30.69
N GLU A 168 -3.41 -21.95 -31.96
CA GLU A 168 -3.72 -23.18 -32.68
C GLU A 168 -2.57 -24.19 -32.57
N SER A 169 -2.86 -25.48 -32.75
CA SER A 169 -1.88 -26.57 -32.62
C SER A 169 -0.63 -26.33 -33.49
N GLY A 170 0.54 -26.31 -32.84
CA GLY A 170 1.84 -26.08 -33.51
C GLY A 170 2.07 -24.66 -34.02
N GLN A 171 1.20 -23.70 -33.68
CA GLN A 171 1.36 -22.31 -34.08
C GLN A 171 2.53 -21.63 -33.34
N SER A 172 3.29 -20.81 -34.07
CA SER A 172 4.20 -19.82 -33.48
C SER A 172 3.62 -18.42 -33.69
N LEU A 173 3.12 -17.79 -32.63
CA LEU A 173 2.49 -16.49 -32.68
C LEU A 173 3.39 -15.41 -32.05
N VAL A 174 3.56 -14.30 -32.76
CA VAL A 174 4.24 -13.10 -32.25
C VAL A 174 3.20 -12.01 -31.99
N LYS A 175 3.21 -11.41 -30.80
CA LYS A 175 2.34 -10.29 -30.44
C LYS A 175 3.13 -9.12 -29.89
N ASN A 176 2.79 -7.93 -30.37
CA ASN A 176 3.35 -6.67 -29.90
C ASN A 176 2.28 -5.92 -29.10
N PHE A 177 2.65 -5.45 -27.91
CA PHE A 177 1.82 -4.65 -27.03
C PHE A 177 2.31 -3.21 -27.08
N ASN A 178 1.41 -2.28 -27.37
CA ASN A 178 1.67 -0.86 -27.15
C ASN A 178 1.09 -0.49 -25.78
N LEU A 179 1.95 -0.09 -24.85
CA LEU A 179 1.54 0.28 -23.50
C LEU A 179 1.10 1.73 -23.39
N GLU A 180 1.37 2.54 -24.42
CA GLU A 180 1.16 3.99 -24.40
C GLU A 180 1.77 4.61 -23.13
N ALA A 181 2.95 4.15 -22.71
CA ALA A 181 3.50 4.46 -21.41
C ALA A 181 4.48 5.64 -21.47
N GLY A 182 4.34 6.57 -20.52
CA GLY A 182 5.26 7.67 -20.27
C GLY A 182 5.85 7.59 -18.86
N GLY A 183 6.83 8.44 -18.59
CA GLY A 183 7.43 8.62 -17.26
C GLY A 183 7.12 10.01 -16.71
N VAL A 184 7.00 10.11 -15.39
CA VAL A 184 6.90 11.38 -14.68
C VAL A 184 7.98 11.43 -13.60
N ILE A 185 8.68 12.55 -13.51
CA ILE A 185 9.59 12.88 -12.42
C ILE A 185 9.01 14.07 -11.68
N LEU A 186 8.86 13.92 -10.37
CA LEU A 186 8.21 14.89 -9.51
C LEU A 186 9.22 15.56 -8.60
N ASN A 187 9.20 16.89 -8.59
CA ASN A 187 10.04 17.74 -7.77
C ASN A 187 9.19 18.85 -7.14
N ALA A 188 9.74 19.48 -6.10
CA ALA A 188 9.15 20.68 -5.55
C ALA A 188 10.23 21.64 -5.06
N THR A 189 9.84 22.90 -4.91
CA THR A 189 10.68 24.01 -4.45
C THR A 189 9.89 24.83 -3.44
N LEU A 190 10.56 25.71 -2.71
CA LEU A 190 9.92 26.74 -1.91
C LEU A 190 10.09 28.08 -2.61
N LEU A 191 9.09 28.97 -2.51
CA LEU A 191 9.16 30.34 -3.04
C LEU A 191 10.43 31.05 -2.55
N ASN A 192 10.80 30.87 -1.28
CA ASN A 192 12.08 31.27 -0.72
C ASN A 192 12.70 30.08 0.05
N GLY A 193 14.03 30.01 0.13
CA GLY A 193 14.72 28.95 0.90
C GLY A 193 14.89 27.62 0.16
N ILE A 194 15.16 26.55 0.93
CA ILE A 194 15.44 25.21 0.41
C ILE A 194 14.46 24.22 1.01
N ILE A 195 13.78 23.45 0.17
CA ILE A 195 12.81 22.46 0.63
C ILE A 195 13.51 21.26 1.28
N ASN A 196 12.97 20.78 2.41
CA ASN A 196 13.42 19.53 2.99
C ASN A 196 12.76 18.33 2.28
N GLU A 197 13.50 17.72 1.34
CA GLU A 197 13.01 16.58 0.54
C GLU A 197 12.51 15.38 1.38
N LYS A 198 12.93 15.24 2.64
CA LYS A 198 12.49 14.14 3.51
C LYS A 198 11.02 14.26 3.89
N GLU A 199 10.52 15.49 4.00
CA GLU A 199 9.13 15.84 4.31
C GLU A 199 8.25 15.90 3.06
N LEU A 200 8.83 15.81 1.87
CA LEU A 200 8.12 15.97 0.60
C LEU A 200 7.53 14.64 0.11
N ARG A 201 6.22 14.62 -0.17
CA ARG A 201 5.52 13.48 -0.78
C ARG A 201 4.61 13.93 -1.90
N PHE A 202 4.36 13.05 -2.86
CA PHE A 202 3.39 13.30 -3.91
C PHE A 202 2.36 12.18 -4.01
N THR A 203 1.18 12.56 -4.49
CA THR A 203 0.07 11.66 -4.79
C THR A 203 -0.47 11.98 -6.18
N ILE A 204 -0.70 10.94 -6.99
CA ILE A 204 -1.26 11.05 -8.34
C ILE A 204 -2.65 10.42 -8.35
N TYR A 205 -3.61 11.13 -8.94
CA TYR A 205 -5.01 10.75 -9.06
C TYR A 205 -5.42 10.62 -10.53
N GLU A 206 -6.38 9.72 -10.80
CA GLU A 206 -6.96 9.49 -12.13
C GLU A 206 -8.01 10.54 -12.51
N ASP A 207 -8.78 11.04 -11.54
CA ASP A 207 -9.82 12.06 -11.73
C ASP A 207 -9.76 13.16 -10.65
N GLU A 208 -10.55 14.23 -10.83
CA GLU A 208 -10.62 15.38 -9.92
C GLU A 208 -11.29 15.06 -8.56
N LYS A 209 -11.88 13.86 -8.39
CA LYS A 209 -12.73 13.56 -7.23
C LYS A 209 -11.89 13.11 -6.04
N GLU A 210 -11.35 14.08 -5.34
CA GLU A 210 -10.44 13.90 -4.21
C GLU A 210 -11.14 13.53 -2.87
N ASN A 211 -12.48 13.56 -2.80
CA ASN A 211 -13.24 13.47 -1.53
C ASN A 211 -13.61 12.05 -1.07
N ASP A 212 -13.08 11.04 -1.73
CA ASP A 212 -13.15 9.64 -1.30
C ASP A 212 -11.82 9.03 -1.76
N ASP A 213 -11.23 8.08 -1.05
CA ASP A 213 -9.98 7.40 -1.49
C ASP A 213 -10.11 6.74 -2.90
N THR A 214 -11.31 6.80 -3.49
CA THR A 214 -11.63 6.58 -4.89
C THR A 214 -10.79 7.46 -5.83
N GLY A 215 -9.94 6.84 -6.66
CA GLY A 215 -9.22 7.53 -7.74
C GLY A 215 -7.72 7.75 -7.50
N VAL A 216 -7.18 7.40 -6.32
CA VAL A 216 -5.74 7.40 -6.07
C VAL A 216 -5.06 6.33 -6.91
N ILE A 217 -4.15 6.74 -7.80
CA ILE A 217 -3.30 5.81 -8.58
C ILE A 217 -2.08 5.40 -7.76
N LEU A 218 -1.41 6.39 -7.17
CA LEU A 218 -0.19 6.18 -6.42
C LEU A 218 0.01 7.30 -5.41
N SER A 219 0.30 6.94 -4.16
CA SER A 219 0.57 7.88 -3.07
C SER A 219 1.96 7.68 -2.48
N ASN A 220 2.37 8.60 -1.61
CA ASN A 220 3.66 8.56 -0.88
C ASN A 220 4.88 8.48 -1.83
N ILE A 221 4.78 9.11 -3.00
CA ILE A 221 5.87 9.16 -3.98
C ILE A 221 6.95 10.09 -3.46
N LYS A 222 8.21 9.65 -3.54
CA LYS A 222 9.37 10.46 -3.17
C LYS A 222 9.77 11.40 -4.33
N PRO A 223 10.38 12.56 -4.04
CA PRO A 223 10.94 13.41 -5.09
C PRO A 223 11.95 12.65 -5.95
N GLN A 224 12.15 13.14 -7.18
CA GLN A 224 13.12 12.62 -8.16
C GLN A 224 12.92 11.15 -8.59
N SER A 225 11.81 10.52 -8.16
CA SER A 225 11.47 9.16 -8.54
C SER A 225 10.73 9.11 -9.87
N ILE A 226 11.09 8.17 -10.74
CA ILE A 226 10.40 7.97 -12.03
C ILE A 226 9.15 7.12 -11.81
N VAL A 227 7.98 7.73 -11.98
CA VAL A 227 6.69 7.03 -12.00
C VAL A 227 6.30 6.75 -13.45
N ARG A 228 6.00 5.49 -13.76
CA ARG A 228 5.56 5.07 -15.10
C ARG A 228 4.05 4.99 -15.12
N LEU A 229 3.43 5.73 -16.04
CA LEU A 229 1.98 5.85 -16.17
C LEU A 229 1.58 5.63 -17.63
N LYS A 230 0.31 5.30 -17.85
CA LYS A 230 -0.27 5.34 -19.18
C LYS A 230 -0.36 6.79 -19.65
N THR A 231 -0.43 7.00 -20.96
CA THR A 231 -0.71 8.30 -21.56
C THR A 231 -2.08 8.77 -21.11
N GLY A 232 -2.16 10.00 -20.63
CA GLY A 232 -3.36 10.53 -20.02
C GLY A 232 -3.13 11.84 -19.29
N ARG A 233 -4.23 12.41 -18.80
CA ARG A 233 -4.22 13.53 -17.86
C ARG A 233 -4.38 12.98 -16.46
N TYR A 234 -3.66 13.57 -15.52
CA TYR A 234 -3.69 13.18 -14.12
C TYR A 234 -3.66 14.41 -13.25
N HIS A 235 -4.20 14.28 -12.04
CA HIS A 235 -4.11 15.30 -11.01
C HIS A 235 -3.00 14.93 -10.03
N LEU A 236 -2.22 15.92 -9.64
CA LEU A 236 -1.06 15.76 -8.79
C LEU A 236 -1.23 16.62 -7.55
N ALA A 237 -1.08 16.00 -6.38
CA ALA A 237 -0.92 16.70 -5.11
C ALA A 237 0.52 16.55 -4.61
N SER A 238 1.14 17.66 -4.26
CA SER A 238 2.43 17.71 -3.56
C SER A 238 2.18 18.12 -2.12
N HIS A 239 2.61 17.29 -1.18
CA HIS A 239 2.49 17.50 0.26
C HIS A 239 3.88 17.81 0.82
N TYR A 240 4.02 18.94 1.50
CA TYR A 240 5.24 19.28 2.22
C TYR A 240 4.98 19.19 3.73
N GLY A 241 5.53 18.15 4.36
CA GLY A 241 5.18 17.76 5.72
C GLY A 241 3.80 17.10 5.81
N SER A 242 3.27 17.01 7.02
CA SER A 242 2.08 16.20 7.33
C SER A 242 0.83 17.01 7.70
N VAL A 243 0.83 18.33 7.45
CA VAL A 243 -0.23 19.23 7.92
C VAL A 243 -1.01 19.81 6.74
N ASN A 244 -0.83 21.09 6.41
CA ASN A 244 -1.68 21.81 5.46
C ASN A 244 -0.93 22.37 4.23
N ALA A 245 0.39 22.22 4.14
CA ALA A 245 1.16 22.65 2.98
C ALA A 245 0.99 21.67 1.81
N ILE A 246 -0.07 21.89 1.01
CA ILE A 246 -0.43 21.07 -0.14
C ILE A 246 -0.58 21.95 -1.37
N VAL A 247 0.12 21.59 -2.45
CA VAL A 247 0.02 22.26 -3.76
C VAL A 247 -0.50 21.27 -4.80
N ARG A 248 -1.44 21.72 -5.63
CA ARG A 248 -2.08 20.88 -6.64
C ARG A 248 -1.79 21.36 -8.06
N SER A 249 -1.69 20.43 -8.99
CA SER A 249 -1.47 20.72 -10.40
C SER A 249 -1.97 19.58 -11.28
N ASP A 250 -2.26 19.89 -12.54
CA ASP A 250 -2.61 18.89 -13.54
C ASP A 250 -1.40 18.58 -14.42
N ILE A 251 -1.22 17.31 -14.76
CA ILE A 251 -0.09 16.86 -15.57
C ILE A 251 -0.60 16.06 -16.78
N GLN A 252 0.09 16.24 -17.91
CA GLN A 252 -0.11 15.44 -19.12
C GLN A 252 1.06 14.47 -19.25
N VAL A 253 0.75 13.18 -19.33
CA VAL A 253 1.72 12.12 -19.61
C VAL A 253 1.63 11.75 -21.08
N ASP A 254 2.78 11.76 -21.75
CA ASP A 254 2.94 11.41 -23.16
C ASP A 254 3.70 10.09 -23.32
N ALA A 255 3.25 9.25 -24.26
CA ALA A 255 3.91 7.99 -24.57
C ALA A 255 5.38 8.17 -25.01
N GLY A 256 6.28 7.42 -24.39
CA GLY A 256 7.70 7.41 -24.70
C GLY A 256 8.47 8.67 -24.31
N LYS A 257 7.88 9.55 -23.49
CA LYS A 257 8.55 10.72 -22.92
C LYS A 257 8.67 10.61 -21.41
N ILE A 258 9.60 11.38 -20.85
CA ILE A 258 9.66 11.68 -19.42
C ILE A 258 9.22 13.13 -19.26
N THR A 259 8.19 13.35 -18.47
CA THR A 259 7.70 14.67 -18.09
C THR A 259 8.26 15.01 -16.71
N GLU A 260 8.97 16.13 -16.60
CA GLU A 260 9.44 16.63 -15.30
C GLU A 260 8.49 17.72 -14.81
N VAL A 261 8.04 17.60 -13.56
CA VAL A 261 7.08 18.52 -12.94
C VAL A 261 7.67 19.03 -11.64
N THR A 262 7.76 20.36 -11.52
CA THR A 262 8.23 21.03 -10.30
C THR A 262 7.12 21.91 -9.76
N LEU A 263 6.70 21.67 -8.52
CA LEU A 263 5.68 22.48 -7.83
C LEU A 263 6.35 23.45 -6.85
N GLU A 264 5.82 24.65 -6.73
CA GLU A 264 6.32 25.64 -5.78
C GLU A 264 5.41 25.68 -4.55
N HIS A 265 5.98 25.43 -3.37
CA HIS A 265 5.31 25.54 -2.08
C HIS A 265 5.54 26.92 -1.45
N GLN A 266 4.53 27.38 -0.73
CA GLN A 266 4.61 28.52 0.18
C GLN A 266 4.41 28.01 1.59
N ALA A 267 5.51 27.71 2.27
CA ALA A 267 5.50 27.02 3.56
C ALA A 267 6.83 27.17 4.29
N ALA A 268 6.83 26.91 5.59
CA ALA A 268 8.04 26.84 6.40
C ALA A 268 7.93 25.79 7.51
N GLN A 269 9.08 25.34 8.00
CA GLN A 269 9.15 24.47 9.16
C GLN A 269 9.05 25.30 10.45
N ILE A 270 8.08 24.95 11.29
CA ILE A 270 7.80 25.61 12.55
C ILE A 270 8.07 24.65 13.70
N VAL A 271 8.82 25.13 14.70
CA VAL A 271 9.05 24.41 15.95
C VAL A 271 8.36 25.15 17.09
N LEU A 272 7.34 24.52 17.67
CA LEU A 272 6.59 25.05 18.81
C LEU A 272 7.18 24.56 20.13
N LYS A 273 7.29 25.49 21.09
CA LYS A 273 7.64 25.19 22.48
C LYS A 273 6.94 26.13 23.45
N LEU A 274 6.49 25.59 24.58
CA LEU A 274 5.92 26.36 25.69
C LEU A 274 7.02 26.54 26.74
N VAL A 275 7.36 27.77 27.10
CA VAL A 275 8.48 28.09 27.99
C VAL A 275 8.02 28.90 29.20
N ARG A 276 8.76 28.82 30.32
CA ARG A 276 8.46 29.66 31.51
C ARG A 276 8.83 31.13 31.31
N GLN A 277 9.90 31.36 30.56
CA GLN A 277 10.48 32.66 30.25
C GLN A 277 11.11 32.56 28.86
N GLU A 278 11.29 33.69 28.19
CA GLU A 278 11.94 33.73 26.87
C GLU A 278 13.31 33.05 26.90
N GLY A 279 13.61 32.25 25.87
CA GLY A 279 14.82 31.45 25.77
C GLY A 279 14.93 30.27 26.77
N GLY A 280 13.90 30.02 27.57
CA GLY A 280 13.87 28.92 28.54
C GLY A 280 13.64 27.54 27.91
N GLU A 281 13.70 26.51 28.76
CA GLU A 281 13.39 25.13 28.36
C GLU A 281 11.89 24.91 28.13
N ALA A 282 11.59 24.00 27.20
CA ALA A 282 10.23 23.61 26.88
C ALA A 282 9.58 22.83 28.03
N LEU A 283 8.34 23.18 28.36
CA LEU A 283 7.53 22.47 29.34
C LEU A 283 7.01 21.16 28.73
N ALA A 284 7.36 20.06 29.40
CA ALA A 284 6.80 18.75 29.11
C ALA A 284 5.28 18.70 29.34
N ASP A 285 4.65 17.65 28.80
CA ASP A 285 3.21 17.38 28.91
C ASP A 285 2.33 18.55 28.44
N THR A 286 2.77 19.22 27.37
CA THR A 286 2.01 20.29 26.73
C THR A 286 1.18 19.73 25.58
N SER A 287 -0.13 19.97 25.64
CA SER A 287 -1.06 19.70 24.54
C SER A 287 -1.13 20.93 23.64
N TRP A 288 -0.93 20.73 22.35
CA TRP A 288 -0.94 21.78 21.33
C TRP A 288 -2.16 21.64 20.44
N SER A 289 -2.78 22.78 20.16
CA SER A 289 -3.74 22.96 19.07
C SER A 289 -3.30 24.17 18.27
N ILE A 290 -3.15 24.01 16.96
CA ILE A 290 -2.81 25.08 16.03
C ILE A 290 -4.07 25.39 15.24
N THR A 291 -4.49 26.65 15.25
CA THR A 291 -5.63 27.11 14.45
C THR A 291 -5.18 28.09 13.38
N ASN A 292 -5.93 28.17 12.28
CA ASN A 292 -5.81 29.28 11.34
C ASN A 292 -6.48 30.56 11.93
N ASP A 293 -6.41 31.65 11.18
CA ASP A 293 -7.07 32.93 11.51
C ASP A 293 -8.60 32.84 11.64
N SER A 294 -9.20 31.86 10.98
CA SER A 294 -10.64 31.58 10.98
C SER A 294 -11.09 30.80 12.22
N GLY A 295 -10.13 30.31 13.03
CA GLY A 295 -10.39 29.53 14.25
C GLY A 295 -10.55 28.03 14.01
N ASP A 296 -10.39 27.56 12.78
CA ASP A 296 -10.40 26.12 12.46
C ASP A 296 -9.12 25.46 12.95
N ILE A 297 -9.26 24.28 13.54
CA ILE A 297 -8.13 23.49 14.01
C ILE A 297 -7.42 22.87 12.80
N VAL A 298 -6.15 23.26 12.64
CA VAL A 298 -5.26 22.77 11.57
C VAL A 298 -4.47 21.56 12.02
N TYR A 299 -4.03 21.52 13.29
CA TYR A 299 -3.25 20.41 13.82
C TYR A 299 -3.33 20.32 15.34
N GLU A 300 -3.34 19.10 15.88
CA GLU A 300 -3.31 18.84 17.33
C GLU A 300 -2.29 17.76 17.66
N THR A 301 -1.56 17.96 18.76
CA THR A 301 -0.58 16.98 19.23
C THR A 301 -0.21 17.20 20.70
N VAL A 302 0.60 16.31 21.27
CA VAL A 302 1.14 16.45 22.63
C VAL A 302 2.66 16.31 22.57
N GLY A 303 3.39 17.27 23.15
CA GLY A 303 4.84 17.25 23.16
C GLY A 303 5.46 18.49 23.78
N ALA A 304 6.69 18.36 24.28
CA ALA A 304 7.47 19.51 24.74
C ALA A 304 7.93 20.37 23.54
N TYR A 305 8.38 19.70 22.48
CA TYR A 305 8.72 20.29 21.19
C TYR A 305 7.82 19.68 20.13
N VAL A 306 7.25 20.52 19.27
CA VAL A 306 6.48 20.07 18.10
C VAL A 306 7.10 20.68 16.88
N SER A 307 7.62 19.84 15.97
CA SER A 307 8.13 20.26 14.67
C SER A 307 7.10 19.89 13.61
N LEU A 308 6.66 20.86 12.83
CA LEU A 308 5.73 20.66 11.72
C LEU A 308 6.05 21.59 10.56
N VAL A 309 5.48 21.33 9.40
CA VAL A 309 5.52 22.24 8.25
C VAL A 309 4.13 22.83 8.09
N LEU A 310 4.05 24.17 7.99
CA LEU A 310 2.81 24.90 7.79
C LEU A 310 2.87 25.67 6.48
N ALA A 311 1.72 25.79 5.81
CA ALA A 311 1.57 26.72 4.69
C ALA A 311 1.73 28.17 5.18
N GLU A 312 2.17 29.06 4.30
CA GLU A 312 2.24 30.51 4.57
C GLU A 312 0.87 31.05 4.99
N GLY A 313 0.85 31.87 6.05
CA GLY A 313 -0.39 32.39 6.63
C GLY A 313 -0.27 32.78 8.10
N GLU A 314 -1.41 33.20 8.68
CA GLU A 314 -1.54 33.59 10.08
C GLU A 314 -2.13 32.46 10.92
N TYR A 315 -1.54 32.21 12.09
CA TYR A 315 -1.89 31.09 12.96
C TYR A 315 -1.94 31.47 14.43
N ILE A 316 -2.66 30.68 15.21
CA ILE A 316 -2.69 30.76 16.67
C ILE A 316 -2.21 29.43 17.24
N ALA A 317 -1.12 29.48 18.01
CA ALA A 317 -0.65 28.35 18.78
C ALA A 317 -1.30 28.34 20.16
N ILE A 318 -2.10 27.32 20.46
CA ILE A 318 -2.77 27.11 21.73
C ILE A 318 -2.06 25.98 22.49
N ALA A 319 -1.39 26.34 23.59
CA ALA A 319 -0.65 25.44 24.44
C ALA A 319 -1.40 25.24 25.77
N LYS A 320 -1.92 24.03 26.00
CA LYS A 320 -2.49 23.63 27.28
C LYS A 320 -1.47 22.84 28.08
N ASN A 321 -1.12 23.35 29.26
CA ASN A 321 -0.24 22.67 30.21
C ASN A 321 -0.93 22.61 31.58
N LYS A 322 -1.23 21.40 32.05
CA LYS A 322 -2.06 21.14 33.24
C LYS A 322 -3.45 21.80 33.11
N TYR A 323 -3.74 22.81 33.94
CA TYR A 323 -5.02 23.52 33.98
C TYR A 323 -4.96 24.90 33.32
N LYS A 324 -3.83 25.26 32.68
CA LYS A 324 -3.63 26.58 32.09
C LYS A 324 -3.53 26.47 30.57
N ILE A 325 -4.14 27.42 29.88
CA ILE A 325 -4.12 27.56 28.43
C ILE A 325 -3.37 28.85 28.11
N TYR A 326 -2.41 28.74 27.20
CA TYR A 326 -1.63 29.85 26.69
C TYR A 326 -1.80 29.94 25.19
N GLN A 327 -1.87 31.16 24.65
CA GLN A 327 -2.04 31.40 23.23
C GLN A 327 -0.97 32.37 22.72
N LYS A 328 -0.52 32.16 21.48
CA LYS A 328 0.35 33.09 20.77
C LYS A 328 -0.03 33.12 19.30
N VAL A 329 -0.23 34.32 18.77
CA VAL A 329 -0.39 34.55 17.32
C VAL A 329 1.00 34.59 16.68
N PHE A 330 1.15 33.96 15.51
CA PHE A 330 2.37 33.99 14.72
C PHE A 330 2.06 33.87 13.23
N SER A 331 2.94 34.42 12.40
CA SER A 331 2.88 34.36 10.94
C SER A 331 3.89 33.35 10.44
N VAL A 332 3.50 32.54 9.46
CA VAL A 332 4.40 31.65 8.72
C VAL A 332 4.73 32.32 7.41
N VAL A 333 6.02 32.51 7.12
CA VAL A 333 6.51 33.10 5.87
C VAL A 333 7.28 32.02 5.10
N SER A 334 6.99 31.85 3.81
CA SER A 334 7.64 30.81 3.00
C SER A 334 9.16 30.89 3.07
N GLY A 335 9.80 29.75 3.36
CA GLY A 335 11.26 29.61 3.44
C GLY A 335 11.91 30.09 4.73
N HIS A 336 11.13 30.63 5.67
CA HIS A 336 11.64 31.14 6.93
C HIS A 336 11.26 30.19 8.07
N ASP A 337 12.11 29.19 8.30
CA ASP A 337 11.93 28.25 9.41
C ASP A 337 12.09 28.98 10.75
N GLU A 338 11.16 28.75 11.68
CA GLU A 338 11.09 29.53 12.93
C GLU A 338 10.74 28.70 14.18
N ASP A 339 11.39 29.07 15.28
CA ASP A 339 11.12 28.59 16.63
C ASP A 339 10.09 29.47 17.33
N ILE A 340 8.84 29.00 17.42
CA ILE A 340 7.75 29.73 18.08
C ILE A 340 7.69 29.37 19.56
N SER A 341 8.16 30.30 20.39
CA SER A 341 8.11 30.20 21.85
C SER A 341 6.85 30.85 22.41
N VAL A 342 5.98 30.06 23.05
CA VAL A 342 4.85 30.56 23.84
C VAL A 342 5.32 30.72 25.28
N VAL A 343 5.27 31.94 25.83
CA VAL A 343 5.66 32.17 27.23
C VAL A 343 4.48 31.95 28.15
N ALA A 344 4.66 31.17 29.21
CA ALA A 344 3.66 30.87 30.22
C ALA A 344 3.45 32.05 31.20
N ASN A 345 3.08 33.22 30.68
CA ASN A 345 2.80 34.44 31.45
C ASN A 345 1.31 34.81 31.41
N ALA A 346 0.93 35.87 32.13
CA ALA A 346 -0.45 36.33 32.20
C ALA A 346 -0.97 36.97 30.90
N GLN A 347 -0.08 37.45 30.02
CA GLN A 347 -0.46 38.09 28.75
C GLN A 347 -0.93 37.05 27.74
N ASN A 348 -0.26 35.90 27.70
CA ASN A 348 -0.61 34.81 26.80
C ASN A 348 -1.70 33.90 27.41
N MET A 349 -2.04 34.07 28.68
CA MET A 349 -3.05 33.24 29.35
C MET A 349 -4.45 33.64 28.90
N GLN A 350 -5.20 32.69 28.34
CA GLN A 350 -6.62 32.90 28.08
C GLN A 350 -7.34 33.03 29.42
N ARG A 351 -7.97 34.17 29.68
CA ARG A 351 -8.89 34.30 30.81
C ARG A 351 -10.14 33.50 30.46
N ILE A 352 -10.32 32.37 31.12
CA ILE A 352 -11.61 31.69 31.14
C ILE A 352 -12.44 32.48 32.15
N ASP A 353 -13.32 33.36 31.66
CA ASP A 353 -14.38 33.89 32.52
C ASP A 353 -15.29 32.71 32.86
N GLU A 354 -15.10 32.14 34.04
CA GLU A 354 -16.09 31.27 34.70
C GLU A 354 -17.28 32.15 35.14
N GLY A 355 -17.98 32.73 34.17
CA GLY A 355 -19.29 33.34 34.35
C GLY A 355 -20.35 32.25 34.27
N ILE A 356 -20.45 31.44 35.33
CA ILE A 356 -21.65 30.64 35.59
C ILE A 356 -22.58 31.55 36.40
N ASP A 357 -23.69 31.95 35.79
CA ASP A 357 -24.94 32.25 36.49
C ASP A 357 -25.94 31.13 36.20
#